data_AF-A0A143WX62-F1
#
_entry.id   AF-A0A143WX62-F1
#
_cell.length_a   1.000
_cell.length_b   1.000
_cell.length_c   1.000
_cell.angle_alpha   90.00
_cell.angle_beta   90.00
_cell.angle_gamma   90.00
#
_symmetry.space_group_name_H-M   'P 1'
#
loop_
_entity.id
_entity.type
_entity.pdbx_description
1 polymer ?
#
loop_
_entity_poly.entity_id
_entity_poly.type
_entity_poly.pdbx_seq_one_letter_code
_entity_poly.pdbx_strand_id
1 'polypeptide(L)'
;MYDMRDIEVSRLANKSPLEYKEWLDDIFLHETTRKVNGDSTVMVEGILFDVPSIYISTKVLIRYDPRTFEKIYLYDVAEKKKIDLRRTDKVENGKSRREEIIY
;
A
#
# COMPACT_ATOMS: atom_id res chain seq x y z
N MET A 1 -2.75 -32.55 30.23
CA MET A 1 -2.35 -32.48 28.81
C MET A 1 -3.17 -31.35 28.22
N TYR A 2 -2.59 -30.16 27.99
CA TYR A 2 -3.37 -29.03 27.47
C TYR A 2 -3.75 -29.37 26.03
N ASP A 3 -5.04 -29.61 25.83
CA ASP A 3 -5.66 -29.79 24.54
C ASP A 3 -5.57 -28.45 23.79
N MET A 4 -4.59 -28.30 22.89
CA MET A 4 -4.38 -27.08 22.09
C MET A 4 -5.36 -26.97 20.92
N ARG A 5 -6.46 -27.74 20.91
CA ARG A 5 -7.49 -27.62 19.88
C ARG A 5 -8.31 -26.38 20.21
N ASP A 6 -8.32 -25.43 19.29
CA ASP A 6 -9.17 -24.24 19.31
C ASP A 6 -8.77 -23.09 20.25
N ILE A 7 -7.47 -22.78 20.34
CA ILE A 7 -7.15 -21.36 20.46
C ILE A 7 -7.34 -20.77 19.07
N GLU A 8 -8.55 -20.27 18.81
CA GLU A 8 -8.82 -19.47 17.63
C GLU A 8 -7.82 -18.30 17.61
N VAL A 9 -6.81 -18.39 16.74
CA VAL A 9 -5.75 -17.39 16.57
C VAL A 9 -6.30 -15.99 16.28
N SER A 10 -7.52 -15.91 15.75
CA SER A 10 -8.31 -14.67 15.61
C SER A 10 -8.56 -13.97 16.96
N ARG A 11 -8.83 -14.73 18.02
CA ARG A 11 -9.11 -14.22 19.38
C ARG A 11 -7.87 -13.66 20.07
N LEU A 12 -6.69 -14.21 19.78
CA LEU A 12 -5.40 -13.67 20.21
C LEU A 12 -5.06 -12.35 19.52
N ALA A 13 -5.50 -12.19 18.26
CA ALA A 13 -5.24 -11.01 17.46
C ALA A 13 -6.23 -9.85 17.68
N ASN A 14 -7.23 -10.01 18.56
CA ASN A 14 -8.35 -9.06 18.74
C ASN A 14 -9.00 -8.64 17.41
N LYS A 15 -9.11 -9.56 16.44
CA LYS A 15 -9.67 -9.30 15.11
C LYS A 15 -10.82 -10.25 14.84
N SER A 16 -11.85 -9.77 14.14
CA SER A 16 -12.91 -10.63 13.65
C SER A 16 -12.34 -11.67 12.66
N PRO A 17 -12.97 -12.85 12.50
CA PRO A 17 -12.46 -13.90 11.62
C PRO A 17 -12.25 -13.44 10.16
N LEU A 18 -13.09 -12.51 9.69
CA LEU A 18 -13.01 -11.94 8.35
C LEU A 18 -11.80 -11.02 8.21
N GLU A 19 -11.63 -10.08 9.15
CA GLU A 19 -10.49 -9.17 9.20
C GLU A 19 -9.16 -9.91 9.44
N TYR A 20 -9.19 -11.04 10.14
CA TYR A 20 -8.01 -11.86 10.38
C TYR A 20 -7.46 -12.45 9.08
N LYS A 21 -8.34 -12.90 8.18
CA LYS A 21 -7.95 -13.43 6.87
C LYS A 21 -7.33 -12.36 5.99
N GLU A 22 -7.94 -11.18 5.93
CA GLU A 22 -7.40 -10.05 5.17
C GLU A 22 -6.05 -9.58 5.73
N TRP A 23 -5.98 -9.40 7.06
CA TRP A 23 -4.74 -9.04 7.74
C TRP A 23 -3.64 -10.07 7.52
N LEU A 24 -3.96 -11.37 7.58
CA LEU A 24 -3.01 -12.43 7.27
C LEU A 24 -2.46 -12.30 5.85
N ASP A 25 -3.31 -12.09 4.86
CA ASP A 25 -2.88 -11.89 3.47
C ASP A 25 -1.94 -10.68 3.38
N ASP A 26 -2.24 -9.60 4.10
CA ASP A 26 -1.39 -8.41 4.15
C ASP A 26 -0.03 -8.62 4.81
N ILE A 27 0.10 -9.49 5.83
CA ILE A 27 1.38 -9.69 6.52
C ILE A 27 2.40 -10.43 5.66
N PHE A 28 1.94 -11.19 4.66
CA PHE A 28 2.82 -11.92 3.74
C PHE A 28 3.31 -11.07 2.58
N LEU A 29 2.74 -9.87 2.39
CA LEU A 29 3.19 -8.94 1.37
C LEU A 29 4.55 -8.36 1.76
N HIS A 30 5.36 -8.08 0.74
CA HIS A 30 6.64 -7.43 0.95
C HIS A 30 6.43 -5.97 1.33
N GLU A 31 7.09 -5.53 2.40
CA GLU A 31 7.01 -4.15 2.89
C GLU A 31 8.31 -3.40 2.57
N THR A 32 8.18 -2.26 1.90
CA THR A 32 9.31 -1.37 1.63
C THR A 32 8.98 0.06 2.06
N THR A 33 9.99 0.77 2.55
CA THR A 33 9.88 2.19 2.86
C THR A 33 10.56 2.99 1.76
N ARG A 34 9.80 3.87 1.11
CA ARG A 34 10.29 4.74 0.05
C ARG A 34 9.82 6.18 0.28
N LYS A 35 10.64 7.12 -0.17
CA LYS A 35 10.26 8.53 -0.22
C LYS A 35 9.53 8.79 -1.54
N VAL A 36 8.38 9.46 -1.47
CA VAL A 36 7.66 9.88 -2.67
C VAL A 36 8.42 11.03 -3.34
N ASN A 37 8.56 10.94 -4.66
CA ASN A 37 9.24 11.95 -5.46
C ASN A 37 8.43 13.25 -5.52
N GLY A 38 9.06 14.35 -5.95
CA GLY A 38 8.38 15.65 -6.12
C GLY A 38 7.21 15.60 -7.11
N ASP A 39 7.26 14.64 -8.03
CA ASP A 39 6.28 14.44 -9.10
C ASP A 39 5.18 13.43 -8.72
N SER A 40 4.90 13.24 -7.42
CA SER A 40 3.87 12.30 -6.93
C SER A 40 4.08 10.84 -7.35
N THR A 41 5.32 10.43 -7.63
CA THR A 41 5.64 9.06 -8.03
C THR A 41 6.51 8.37 -7.00
N VAL A 42 6.41 7.04 -6.96
CA VAL A 42 7.30 6.21 -6.15
C VAL A 42 7.90 5.09 -6.97
N MET A 43 9.18 4.83 -6.76
CA MET A 43 9.89 3.74 -7.41
C MET A 43 9.93 2.53 -6.50
N VAL A 44 9.38 1.42 -6.97
CA VAL A 44 9.33 0.14 -6.26
C VAL A 44 9.90 -0.92 -7.22
N GLU A 45 11.00 -1.58 -6.83
CA GLU A 45 11.68 -2.59 -7.67
C GLU A 45 11.94 -2.16 -9.13
N GLY A 46 12.22 -0.87 -9.34
CA GLY A 46 12.48 -0.31 -10.68
C GLY A 46 11.23 0.03 -11.50
N ILE A 47 10.03 -0.18 -10.95
CA ILE A 47 8.76 0.22 -11.56
C ILE A 47 8.27 1.52 -10.88
N LEU A 48 7.74 2.45 -11.68
CA LEU A 48 7.14 3.68 -11.20
C LEU A 48 5.65 3.48 -10.93
N PHE A 49 5.22 3.92 -9.76
CA PHE A 49 3.81 3.92 -9.35
C PHE A 49 3.36 5.34 -9.04
N ASP A 50 2.11 5.63 -9.36
CA ASP A 50 1.47 6.89 -9.05
C ASP A 50 0.97 6.90 -7.61
N VAL A 51 1.23 7.99 -6.89
CA VAL A 51 0.90 8.18 -5.47
C VAL A 51 0.14 9.49 -5.33
N PRO A 52 -0.85 9.61 -4.42
CA PRO A 52 -1.50 10.89 -4.18
C PRO A 52 -0.50 11.98 -3.78
N SER A 53 -0.67 13.18 -4.35
CA SER A 53 0.23 14.33 -4.14
C SER A 53 0.36 14.78 -2.68
N ILE A 54 -0.59 14.40 -1.83
CA ILE A 54 -0.59 14.61 -0.39
C ILE A 54 0.66 14.02 0.29
N TYR A 55 1.23 12.96 -0.31
CA TYR A 55 2.40 12.25 0.19
C TYR A 55 3.72 12.71 -0.44
N ILE A 56 3.73 13.73 -1.31
CA ILE A 56 4.97 14.24 -1.91
C ILE A 56 5.99 14.56 -0.82
N SER A 57 7.25 14.14 -1.04
CA SER A 57 8.36 14.31 -0.10
C SER A 57 8.21 13.61 1.26
N THR A 58 7.15 12.83 1.46
CA THR A 58 6.94 12.04 2.68
C THR A 58 7.48 10.62 2.51
N LYS A 59 7.93 10.00 3.61
CA LYS A 59 8.28 8.58 3.64
C LYS A 59 7.01 7.78 3.84
N VAL A 60 6.73 6.89 2.91
CA VAL A 60 5.52 6.05 2.92
C VAL A 60 5.92 4.58 2.98
N LEU A 61 5.08 3.78 3.62
CA LEU A 61 5.18 2.32 3.59
C LEU A 61 4.44 1.84 2.35
N ILE A 62 5.07 0.98 1.57
CA ILE A 62 4.44 0.34 0.42
C ILE A 62 4.47 -1.15 0.66
N ARG A 63 3.31 -1.77 0.50
CA ARG A 63 3.16 -3.22 0.56
C ARG A 63 2.79 -3.74 -0.80
N TYR A 64 3.49 -4.76 -1.25
CA TYR A 64 3.26 -5.34 -2.56
C TYR A 64 3.60 -6.83 -2.61
N ASP A 65 2.99 -7.53 -3.55
CA ASP A 65 3.41 -8.88 -3.92
C ASP A 65 4.60 -8.80 -4.88
N PRO A 66 5.78 -9.34 -4.54
CA PRO A 66 6.98 -9.23 -5.37
C PRO A 66 6.96 -10.14 -6.62
N ARG A 67 5.99 -11.06 -6.73
CA ARG A 67 5.91 -12.00 -7.86
C ARG A 67 5.01 -11.45 -8.96
N THR A 68 3.86 -10.89 -8.61
CA THR A 68 2.88 -10.40 -9.60
C THR A 68 2.73 -8.89 -9.63
N PHE A 69 3.07 -8.19 -8.54
CA PHE A 69 2.78 -6.76 -8.34
C PHE A 69 1.30 -6.40 -8.63
N GLU A 70 0.38 -7.37 -8.55
CA GLU A 70 -1.06 -7.15 -8.75
C GLU A 70 -1.67 -6.45 -7.54
N LYS A 71 -1.22 -6.84 -6.35
CA LYS A 71 -1.58 -6.20 -5.09
C LYS A 71 -0.43 -5.30 -4.71
N ILE A 72 -0.58 -4.00 -4.97
CA ILE A 72 0.32 -2.97 -4.48
C ILE A 72 -0.50 -1.83 -3.89
N TYR A 73 -0.17 -1.47 -2.66
CA TYR A 73 -0.82 -0.36 -1.97
C TYR A 73 0.16 0.37 -1.07
N LEU A 74 -0.10 1.65 -0.90
CA LEU A 74 0.50 2.47 0.12
C LEU A 74 -0.23 2.22 1.43
N TYR A 75 0.53 1.88 2.46
CA TYR A 75 0.03 1.76 3.82
C TYR A 75 0.40 3.01 4.61
N ASP A 76 -0.60 3.84 4.91
CA ASP A 76 -0.42 4.97 5.79
C ASP A 76 -0.46 4.50 7.24
N VAL A 77 0.66 4.61 7.94
CA VAL A 77 0.79 4.16 9.33
C VAL A 77 0.05 5.08 10.30
N ALA A 78 -0.12 6.36 9.96
CA ALA A 78 -0.75 7.36 10.81
C ALA A 78 -2.29 7.23 10.78
N GLU A 79 -2.86 7.09 9.59
CA GLU A 79 -4.30 6.98 9.34
C GLU A 79 -4.77 5.52 9.28
N LYS A 80 -3.84 4.54 9.32
CA LYS A 80 -4.09 3.10 9.11
C LYS A 80 -4.86 2.83 7.82
N LYS A 81 -4.63 3.66 6.80
CA LYS A 81 -5.34 3.62 5.53
C LYS A 81 -4.51 2.90 4.48
N LYS A 82 -5.20 2.13 3.63
CA LYS A 82 -4.62 1.51 2.44
C LYS A 82 -5.06 2.31 1.22
N ILE A 83 -4.11 2.67 0.37
CA ILE A 83 -4.37 3.36 -0.88
C ILE A 83 -3.80 2.50 -2.00
N ASP A 84 -4.64 2.01 -2.91
CA ASP A 84 -4.16 1.25 -4.06
C ASP A 84 -3.26 2.12 -4.93
N LEU A 85 -2.13 1.56 -5.34
CA LEU A 85 -1.21 2.25 -6.24
C LEU A 85 -1.38 1.69 -7.64
N ARG A 86 -1.42 2.59 -8.62
CA ARG A 86 -1.47 2.21 -10.03
C ARG A 86 -0.08 2.33 -10.64
N ARG A 87 0.25 1.42 -11.55
CA ARG A 87 1.46 1.54 -12.35
C ARG A 87 1.38 2.85 -13.13
N THR A 88 2.47 3.62 -13.10
CA THR A 88 2.52 4.86 -13.88
C THR A 88 2.48 4.50 -15.35
N ASP A 89 1.44 4.94 -16.05
CA ASP A 89 1.39 4.89 -17.49
C ASP A 89 1.99 6.20 -18.03
N LYS A 90 3.16 6.11 -18.67
CA LYS A 90 3.86 7.28 -19.22
C LYS A 90 3.02 8.05 -20.25
N VAL A 91 2.00 7.41 -20.85
CA VAL A 91 1.14 8.01 -21.88
C VAL A 91 0.03 8.86 -21.25
N GLU A 92 -0.45 8.50 -20.06
CA GLU A 92 -1.50 9.24 -19.34
C GLU A 92 -0.95 10.48 -18.62
N ASN A 93 0.28 10.41 -18.10
CA ASN A 93 0.95 11.56 -17.48
C ASN A 93 1.29 12.68 -18.49
N GLY A 94 1.35 12.34 -19.78
CA GLY A 94 1.43 13.32 -20.87
C GLY A 94 0.09 13.97 -21.25
N LYS A 95 -1.04 13.43 -20.77
CA LYS A 95 -2.41 13.91 -21.06
C LYS A 95 -3.08 14.64 -19.90
N SER A 96 -2.62 14.46 -18.67
CA SER A 96 -3.12 15.22 -17.53
C SER A 96 -2.62 16.65 -17.61
N ARG A 97 -3.39 17.51 -18.30
CA ARG A 97 -3.24 18.97 -18.22
C ARG A 97 -3.34 19.34 -16.74
N ARG A 98 -2.32 20.00 -16.21
CA ARG A 98 -2.39 20.71 -14.93
C ARG A 98 -3.65 21.58 -14.96
N GLU A 99 -4.66 21.26 -14.17
CA GLU A 99 -5.67 22.24 -13.84
C GLU A 99 -4.96 23.29 -12.99
N GLU A 100 -4.71 24.44 -13.61
CA GLU A 100 -4.29 25.64 -12.91
C GLU A 100 -5.39 25.97 -11.90
N ILE A 101 -5.08 25.83 -10.62
CA ILE A 101 -5.96 26.30 -9.55
C ILE A 101 -5.94 27.83 -9.64
N ILE A 102 -6.89 28.38 -10.39
CA ILE A 102 -7.16 29.82 -10.48
C ILE A 102 -7.66 30.28 -9.11
N TYR A 103 -6.92 31.22 -8.49
CA TYR A 103 -7.26 31.87 -7.22
C TYR A 103 -8.14 33.10 -7.46
#